data_AF-A0A959M3B3-F1
#
_entry.id   AF-A0A959M3B3-F1
#
_cell.length_a   1.000
_cell.length_b   1.000
_cell.length_c   1.000
_cell.angle_alpha   90.00
_cell.angle_beta   90.00
_cell.angle_gamma   90.00
#
_symmetry.space_group_name_H-M   'P 1'
#
loop_
_entity.id
_entity.type
_entity.pdbx_description
1 polymer ?
#
loop_
_entity_poly.entity_id
_entity_poly.type
_entity_poly.pdbx_seq_one_letter_code
_entity_poly.pdbx_strand_id
1 'polypeptide(L)'
;MSKINCVLDACSIINLISIDEDDFLIKKLFKCLKLSICEKVLKEVKCNIFKKENLQTKKKEVDTLLGQLYHYVVSDSTLEKDCGKDFFERIHKIANYKKENGEFYSSALALYLSQYEEIKLFFHTDDSPAKNEFQDFFITHQIGGIEDTADLILLIYRLDDKFLNKELIKFLDSLFAEYAREVAACLKELREISSFVNSNAKFRKKGNLKNLIHKLIIKLESHDFSHIHELKRDLLEVNDPILKGFVQKYEAVFMLDPSSQSKNNFLNKIRTLQKKAKKENIYKII
;
A
#
# COMPACT_ATOMS: atom_id res chain seq x y z
N MET A 1 8.29 -28.28 -0.94
CA MET A 1 8.97 -26.96 -0.99
C MET A 1 8.54 -26.18 0.23
N SER A 2 9.46 -25.63 1.03
CA SER A 2 9.08 -24.71 2.10
C SER A 2 8.44 -23.49 1.44
N LYS A 3 7.18 -23.21 1.79
CA LYS A 3 6.48 -22.04 1.28
C LYS A 3 7.04 -20.80 1.98
N ILE A 4 7.26 -19.73 1.23
CA ILE A 4 7.64 -18.45 1.81
C ILE A 4 6.48 -17.94 2.66
N ASN A 5 6.78 -17.52 3.89
CA ASN A 5 5.81 -17.04 4.85
C ASN A 5 5.53 -15.55 4.61
N CYS A 6 4.25 -15.20 4.49
CA CYS A 6 3.82 -13.84 4.26
C CYS A 6 2.70 -13.45 5.24
N VAL A 7 2.81 -12.26 5.80
CA VAL A 7 1.72 -11.58 6.51
C VAL A 7 1.20 -10.48 5.59
N LEU A 8 -0.12 -10.36 5.46
CA LEU A 8 -0.75 -9.40 4.56
C LEU A 8 -1.53 -8.33 5.32
N ASP A 9 -1.34 -7.08 4.90
CA ASP A 9 -2.15 -5.93 5.30
C ASP A 9 -3.45 -5.81 4.48
N ALA A 10 -4.42 -5.05 5.00
CA ALA A 10 -5.72 -4.84 4.37
C ALA A 10 -5.60 -4.13 3.01
N CYS A 11 -4.78 -3.09 2.91
CA CYS A 11 -4.58 -2.36 1.66
C CYS A 11 -4.01 -3.25 0.56
N SER A 12 -2.99 -4.05 0.87
CA SER A 12 -2.40 -4.99 -0.09
C SER A 12 -3.42 -6.05 -0.55
N ILE A 13 -4.22 -6.62 0.36
CA ILE A 13 -5.29 -7.57 -0.02
C ILE A 13 -6.30 -6.93 -0.97
N ILE A 14 -6.79 -5.73 -0.63
CA ILE A 14 -7.78 -5.03 -1.46
C ILE A 14 -7.20 -4.70 -2.84
N ASN A 15 -5.93 -4.30 -2.91
CA ASN A 15 -5.27 -3.98 -4.17
C ASN A 15 -5.08 -5.23 -5.04
N LEU A 16 -4.68 -6.37 -4.46
CA LEU A 16 -4.60 -7.65 -5.17
C LEU A 16 -5.96 -8.08 -5.75
N ILE A 17 -7.03 -8.04 -4.95
CA ILE A 17 -8.37 -8.41 -5.43
C ILE A 17 -8.86 -7.45 -6.52
N SER A 18 -8.55 -6.15 -6.39
CA SER A 18 -8.97 -5.13 -7.35
C SER A 18 -8.38 -5.33 -8.75
N ILE A 19 -7.15 -5.84 -8.84
CA ILE A 19 -6.44 -6.01 -10.12
C ILE A 19 -6.58 -7.43 -10.70
N ASP A 20 -7.19 -8.36 -9.97
CA ASP A 20 -7.27 -9.77 -10.34
C ASP A 20 -8.64 -10.12 -10.93
N GLU A 21 -8.78 -9.98 -12.25
CA GLU A 21 -10.07 -10.11 -12.94
C GLU A 21 -10.66 -11.53 -12.88
N ASP A 22 -9.82 -12.58 -12.86
CA ASP A 22 -10.17 -14.00 -13.02
C ASP A 22 -9.72 -14.89 -11.84
N ASP A 23 -9.47 -14.28 -10.68
CA ASP A 23 -8.87 -14.88 -9.48
C ASP A 23 -7.51 -15.58 -9.75
N PHE A 24 -6.82 -15.24 -10.83
CA PHE A 24 -5.57 -15.88 -11.20
C PHE A 24 -4.52 -15.62 -10.12
N LEU A 25 -4.29 -14.36 -9.79
CA LEU A 25 -3.26 -13.93 -8.84
C LEU A 25 -3.55 -14.46 -7.42
N ILE A 26 -4.80 -14.41 -6.97
CA ILE A 26 -5.22 -14.92 -5.66
C ILE A 26 -5.08 -16.44 -5.57
N LYS A 27 -5.45 -17.19 -6.62
CA LYS A 27 -5.23 -18.65 -6.65
C LYS A 27 -3.73 -18.98 -6.56
N LYS A 28 -2.87 -18.21 -7.23
CA LYS A 28 -1.41 -18.38 -7.13
C LYS A 28 -0.89 -18.02 -5.75
N LEU A 29 -1.39 -16.95 -5.14
CA LEU A 29 -1.04 -16.53 -3.78
C LEU A 29 -1.27 -17.67 -2.78
N PHE A 30 -2.46 -18.28 -2.78
CA PHE A 30 -2.82 -19.41 -1.91
C PHE A 30 -2.00 -20.67 -2.19
N LYS A 31 -1.68 -20.92 -3.46
CA LYS A 31 -0.88 -22.08 -3.86
C LYS A 31 0.57 -21.96 -3.43
N CYS A 32 1.20 -20.81 -3.70
CA CYS A 32 2.66 -20.63 -3.63
C CYS A 32 3.17 -20.22 -2.24
N LEU A 33 2.34 -19.56 -1.43
CA LEU A 33 2.78 -18.94 -0.17
C LEU A 33 2.11 -19.58 1.05
N LYS A 34 2.75 -19.44 2.22
CA LYS A 34 2.13 -19.71 3.52
C LYS A 34 1.69 -18.35 4.07
N LEU A 35 0.37 -18.13 4.06
CA LEU A 35 -0.21 -16.85 4.44
C LEU A 35 -0.66 -16.86 5.89
N SER A 36 -0.55 -15.72 6.54
CA SER A 36 -1.20 -15.43 7.81
C SER A 36 -1.78 -14.02 7.78
N ILE A 37 -3.00 -13.88 8.26
CA ILE A 37 -3.75 -12.62 8.24
C ILE A 37 -4.26 -12.39 9.66
N CYS A 38 -4.10 -11.18 10.21
CA CYS A 38 -4.69 -10.90 11.51
C CYS A 38 -6.20 -10.65 11.37
N GLU A 39 -6.95 -10.96 12.43
CA GLU A 39 -8.41 -10.79 12.42
C GLU A 39 -8.83 -9.33 12.14
N LYS A 40 -8.06 -8.38 12.68
CA LYS A 40 -8.24 -6.94 12.44
C LYS A 40 -8.17 -6.58 10.96
N VAL A 41 -7.18 -7.09 10.23
CA VAL A 41 -7.03 -6.88 8.79
C VAL A 41 -8.25 -7.38 8.03
N LEU A 42 -8.75 -8.59 8.34
CA LEU A 42 -9.92 -9.10 7.62
C LEU A 42 -11.17 -8.24 7.85
N LYS A 43 -11.35 -7.70 9.06
CA LYS A 43 -12.42 -6.74 9.36
C LYS A 43 -12.27 -5.47 8.52
N GLU A 44 -11.06 -4.93 8.43
CA GLU A 44 -10.76 -3.74 7.64
C GLU A 44 -10.98 -3.98 6.14
N VAL A 45 -10.59 -5.14 5.62
CA VAL A 45 -10.88 -5.54 4.23
C VAL A 45 -12.38 -5.52 3.99
N LYS A 46 -13.18 -6.17 4.84
CA LYS A 46 -14.65 -6.20 4.70
C LYS A 46 -15.29 -4.82 4.70
N CYS A 47 -14.79 -3.91 5.52
CA CYS A 47 -15.31 -2.54 5.60
C CYS A 47 -14.93 -1.67 4.39
N ASN A 48 -13.80 -1.94 3.73
CA ASN A 48 -13.22 -1.05 2.74
C ASN A 48 -13.25 -1.59 1.29
N ILE A 49 -13.36 -2.90 1.09
CA ILE A 49 -13.24 -3.52 -0.24
C ILE A 49 -14.27 -2.99 -1.24
N PHE A 50 -15.51 -2.76 -0.80
CA PHE A 50 -16.58 -2.23 -1.65
C PHE A 50 -16.56 -0.71 -1.82
N LYS A 51 -15.57 0.01 -1.27
CA LYS A 51 -15.31 1.40 -1.67
C LYS A 51 -14.75 1.49 -3.10
N LYS A 52 -14.26 0.36 -3.64
CA LYS A 52 -13.81 0.26 -5.03
C LYS A 52 -14.98 -0.09 -5.94
N GLU A 53 -15.33 0.82 -6.84
CA GLU A 53 -16.51 0.70 -7.72
C GLU A 53 -16.47 -0.57 -8.58
N ASN A 54 -15.30 -0.97 -9.09
CA ASN A 54 -15.10 -2.20 -9.86
C ASN A 54 -15.39 -3.48 -9.06
N LEU A 55 -15.28 -3.44 -7.72
CA LEU A 55 -15.56 -4.58 -6.85
C LEU A 55 -17.02 -4.64 -6.38
N GLN A 56 -17.75 -3.51 -6.43
CA GLN A 56 -19.18 -3.49 -6.09
C GLN A 56 -20.01 -4.35 -7.06
N THR A 57 -19.66 -4.35 -8.34
CA THR A 57 -20.35 -5.14 -9.37
C THR A 57 -20.06 -6.65 -9.26
N LYS A 58 -18.98 -7.04 -8.57
CA LYS A 58 -18.53 -8.42 -8.38
C LYS A 58 -18.76 -8.95 -6.95
N LYS A 59 -19.74 -8.40 -6.23
CA LYS A 59 -19.95 -8.67 -4.80
C LYS A 59 -19.93 -10.16 -4.41
N LYS A 60 -20.62 -11.03 -5.14
CA LYS A 60 -20.68 -12.47 -4.84
C LYS A 60 -19.32 -13.18 -4.96
N GLU A 61 -18.54 -12.82 -5.98
CA GLU A 61 -17.19 -13.36 -6.20
C GLU A 61 -16.27 -12.92 -5.06
N VAL A 62 -16.29 -11.62 -4.75
CA VAL A 62 -15.54 -11.05 -3.63
C VAL A 62 -15.91 -11.71 -2.31
N ASP A 63 -17.20 -11.87 -2.00
CA ASP A 63 -17.64 -12.54 -0.76
C ASP A 63 -17.13 -13.99 -0.66
N THR A 64 -17.06 -14.69 -1.79
CA THR A 64 -16.51 -16.06 -1.86
C THR A 64 -15.02 -16.07 -1.57
N LEU A 65 -14.25 -15.13 -2.16
CA LEU A 65 -12.81 -14.96 -1.88
C LEU A 65 -12.56 -14.60 -0.42
N LEU A 66 -13.35 -13.70 0.16
CA LEU A 66 -13.26 -13.36 1.58
C LEU A 66 -13.54 -14.59 2.46
N GLY A 67 -14.48 -15.44 2.05
CA GLY A 67 -14.72 -16.76 2.66
C GLY A 67 -13.47 -17.64 2.68
N GLN A 68 -12.69 -17.64 1.60
CA GLN A 68 -11.43 -18.40 1.54
C GLN A 68 -10.33 -17.77 2.40
N LEU A 69 -10.26 -16.44 2.49
CA LEU A 69 -9.27 -15.74 3.32
C LEU A 69 -9.37 -16.09 4.80
N TYR A 70 -10.57 -16.44 5.28
CA TYR A 70 -10.78 -16.86 6.67
C TYR A 70 -9.89 -18.04 7.09
N HIS A 71 -9.52 -18.93 6.17
CA HIS A 71 -8.65 -20.07 6.48
C HIS A 71 -7.23 -19.68 6.86
N TYR A 72 -6.82 -18.44 6.55
CA TYR A 72 -5.49 -17.91 6.86
C TYR A 72 -5.51 -16.93 8.04
N VAL A 73 -6.68 -16.73 8.66
CA VAL A 73 -6.82 -15.79 9.77
C VAL A 73 -6.29 -16.40 11.07
N VAL A 74 -5.45 -15.65 11.75
CA VAL A 74 -5.02 -15.92 13.12
C VAL A 74 -5.77 -14.96 14.05
N SER A 75 -6.46 -15.51 15.05
CA SER A 75 -7.23 -14.71 16.01
C SER A 75 -6.30 -14.03 17.02
N ASP A 76 -6.67 -12.82 17.43
CA ASP A 76 -5.91 -12.06 18.44
C ASP A 76 -5.87 -12.83 19.78
N SER A 77 -6.95 -13.56 20.10
CA SER A 77 -7.04 -14.42 21.28
C SER A 77 -6.02 -15.57 21.27
N THR A 78 -5.57 -16.02 20.11
CA THR A 78 -4.51 -17.03 20.01
C THR A 78 -3.18 -16.43 20.48
N LEU A 79 -2.86 -15.22 20.00
CA LEU A 79 -1.63 -14.51 20.37
C LEU A 79 -1.62 -14.19 21.88
N GLU A 80 -2.74 -13.71 22.43
CA GLU A 80 -2.86 -13.44 23.87
C GLU A 80 -2.73 -14.70 24.73
N LYS A 81 -3.25 -15.84 24.24
CA LYS A 81 -3.15 -17.11 24.95
C LYS A 81 -1.70 -17.59 25.01
N ASP A 82 -0.98 -17.50 23.90
CA ASP A 82 0.36 -18.06 23.78
C ASP A 82 1.45 -17.12 24.32
N CYS A 83 1.24 -15.80 24.21
CA CYS A 83 2.21 -14.78 24.61
C CYS A 83 1.81 -13.98 25.86
N GLY A 84 0.62 -14.21 26.43
CA GLY A 84 0.08 -13.44 27.55
C GLY A 84 -0.79 -12.27 27.11
N LYS A 85 -1.75 -11.89 27.98
CA LYS A 85 -2.78 -10.86 27.70
C LYS A 85 -2.21 -9.47 27.45
N ASP A 86 -1.02 -9.18 27.96
CA ASP A 86 -0.32 -7.92 27.77
C ASP A 86 0.56 -7.90 26.50
N PHE A 87 0.48 -8.93 25.64
CA PHE A 87 1.30 -9.02 24.42
C PHE A 87 1.23 -7.77 23.56
N PHE A 88 0.03 -7.34 23.15
CA PHE A 88 -0.14 -6.16 22.31
C PHE A 88 0.35 -4.88 23.02
N GLU A 89 0.13 -4.73 24.33
CA GLU A 89 0.65 -3.59 25.09
C GLU A 89 2.18 -3.53 25.08
N ARG A 90 2.85 -4.68 25.16
CA ARG A 90 4.32 -4.75 25.06
C ARG A 90 4.79 -4.35 23.66
N ILE A 91 4.11 -4.81 22.60
CA ILE A 91 4.45 -4.42 21.22
C ILE A 91 4.24 -2.92 21.03
N HIS A 92 3.17 -2.34 21.54
CA HIS A 92 2.94 -0.89 21.51
C HIS A 92 4.12 -0.10 22.08
N LYS A 93 4.62 -0.52 23.25
CA LYS A 93 5.75 0.15 23.92
C LYS A 93 7.04 0.03 23.13
N ILE A 94 7.31 -1.15 22.57
CA ILE A 94 8.57 -1.43 21.87
C ILE A 94 8.59 -0.82 20.46
N ALA A 95 7.48 -0.92 19.72
CA ALA A 95 7.37 -0.36 18.37
C ALA A 95 7.16 1.16 18.37
N ASN A 96 6.86 1.77 19.52
CA ASN A 96 6.50 3.19 19.66
C ASN A 96 5.39 3.62 18.68
N TYR A 97 4.49 2.70 18.37
CA TYR A 97 3.39 2.91 17.44
C TYR A 97 2.11 3.22 18.20
N LYS A 98 1.31 4.19 17.73
CA LYS A 98 0.17 4.71 18.50
C LYS A 98 -1.19 4.14 18.10
N LYS A 99 -1.33 3.60 16.89
CA LYS A 99 -2.63 3.21 16.33
C LYS A 99 -2.85 1.71 16.49
N GLU A 100 -4.10 1.31 16.71
CA GLU A 100 -4.53 -0.09 16.78
C GLU A 100 -5.27 -0.48 15.48
N ASN A 101 -4.55 -0.42 14.37
CA ASN A 101 -5.01 -0.71 13.01
C ASN A 101 -4.39 -2.01 12.48
N GLY A 102 -4.83 -2.46 11.29
CA GLY A 102 -4.34 -3.66 10.64
C GLY A 102 -2.81 -3.78 10.59
N GLU A 103 -2.10 -2.67 10.39
CA GLU A 103 -0.64 -2.63 10.31
C GLU A 103 0.04 -2.98 11.64
N PHE A 104 -0.48 -2.44 12.75
CA PHE A 104 0.00 -2.78 14.09
C PHE A 104 -0.23 -4.27 14.40
N TYR A 105 -1.44 -4.77 14.18
CA TYR A 105 -1.78 -6.18 14.45
C TYR A 105 -1.03 -7.13 13.53
N SER A 106 -0.76 -6.74 12.27
CA SER A 106 0.05 -7.51 11.33
C SER A 106 1.52 -7.56 11.76
N SER A 107 2.07 -6.46 12.27
CA SER A 107 3.43 -6.42 12.81
C SER A 107 3.57 -7.26 14.08
N ALA A 108 2.56 -7.24 14.95
CA ALA A 108 2.51 -8.09 16.14
C ALA A 108 2.42 -9.58 15.76
N LEU A 109 1.57 -9.93 14.79
CA LEU A 109 1.47 -11.29 14.23
C LEU A 109 2.79 -11.72 13.58
N ALA A 110 3.45 -10.83 12.85
CA ALA A 110 4.74 -11.09 12.23
C ALA A 110 5.81 -11.44 13.27
N LEU A 111 5.88 -10.68 14.37
CA LEU A 111 6.78 -11.02 15.48
C LEU A 111 6.43 -12.38 16.07
N TYR A 112 5.16 -12.61 16.39
CA TYR A 112 4.70 -13.88 16.97
C TYR A 112 5.14 -15.07 16.11
N LEU A 113 4.83 -15.05 14.82
CA LEU A 113 5.19 -16.13 13.90
C LEU A 113 6.70 -16.30 13.79
N SER A 114 7.45 -15.19 13.74
CA SER A 114 8.90 -15.25 13.62
C SER A 114 9.57 -15.90 14.84
N GLN A 115 9.09 -15.58 16.05
CA GLN A 115 9.68 -16.10 17.29
C GLN A 115 9.15 -17.47 17.68
N TYR A 116 7.87 -17.75 17.42
CA TYR A 116 7.24 -19.00 17.84
C TYR A 116 7.44 -20.13 16.82
N GLU A 117 7.42 -19.83 15.53
CA GLU A 117 7.70 -20.81 14.48
C GLU A 117 9.17 -20.78 14.02
N GLU A 118 10.00 -19.91 14.59
CA GLU A 118 11.44 -19.75 14.27
C GLU A 118 11.70 -19.49 12.77
N ILE A 119 10.83 -18.67 12.15
CA ILE A 119 10.88 -18.35 10.71
C ILE A 119 11.20 -16.87 10.46
N LYS A 120 11.78 -16.59 9.29
CA LYS A 120 11.73 -15.27 8.69
C LYS A 120 10.55 -15.16 7.74
N LEU A 121 9.91 -14.00 7.70
CA LEU A 121 8.74 -13.76 6.86
C LEU A 121 8.74 -12.36 6.23
N PHE A 122 7.85 -12.17 5.27
CA PHE A 122 7.62 -10.88 4.63
C PHE A 122 6.25 -10.33 5.03
N PHE A 123 6.24 -9.12 5.59
CA PHE A 123 5.02 -8.36 5.80
C PHE A 123 4.76 -7.49 4.57
N HIS A 124 3.64 -7.71 3.88
CA HIS A 124 3.25 -6.93 2.72
C HIS A 124 2.24 -5.85 3.10
N THR A 125 2.62 -4.58 2.90
CA THR A 125 1.76 -3.42 3.08
C THR A 125 2.03 -2.37 2.00
N ASP A 126 0.95 -1.73 1.55
CA ASP A 126 1.01 -0.58 0.65
C ASP A 126 0.93 0.75 1.44
N ASP A 127 0.92 0.69 2.77
CA ASP A 127 0.98 1.89 3.61
C ASP A 127 2.45 2.31 3.80
N SER A 128 2.88 3.29 3.00
CA SER A 128 4.25 3.83 3.03
C SER A 128 4.71 4.28 4.42
N PRO A 129 3.90 5.02 5.22
CA PRO A 129 4.16 5.30 6.63
C PRO A 129 4.50 4.07 7.46
N ALA A 130 3.66 3.03 7.42
CA ALA A 130 3.83 1.83 8.24
C ALA A 130 5.18 1.16 8.00
N LYS A 131 5.65 1.09 6.74
CA LYS A 131 6.98 0.54 6.45
C LYS A 131 8.08 1.29 7.18
N ASN A 132 8.07 2.62 7.22
CA ASN A 132 9.12 3.37 7.92
C ASN A 132 8.99 3.26 9.45
N GLU A 133 7.76 3.27 9.96
CA GLU A 133 7.48 3.19 11.40
C GLU A 133 7.87 1.82 11.99
N PHE A 134 7.71 0.73 11.24
CA PHE A 134 8.03 -0.62 11.70
C PHE A 134 9.37 -1.18 11.21
N GLN A 135 10.10 -0.49 10.33
CA GLN A 135 11.36 -1.01 9.75
C GLN A 135 12.39 -1.37 10.83
N ASP A 136 12.64 -0.47 11.78
CA ASP A 136 13.61 -0.68 12.86
C ASP A 136 13.14 -1.78 13.81
N PHE A 137 11.83 -1.87 14.04
CA PHE A 137 11.23 -2.96 14.82
C PHE A 137 11.49 -4.33 14.16
N PHE A 138 11.27 -4.45 12.84
CA PHE A 138 11.53 -5.70 12.10
C PHE A 138 13.00 -6.09 12.10
N ILE A 139 13.92 -5.13 11.94
CA ILE A 139 15.36 -5.37 11.95
C ILE A 139 15.82 -5.82 13.33
N THR A 140 15.45 -5.07 14.38
CA THR A 140 15.89 -5.31 15.76
C THR A 140 15.46 -6.68 16.26
N HIS A 141 14.25 -7.11 15.93
CA HIS A 141 13.68 -8.38 16.35
C HIS A 141 13.86 -9.51 15.32
N GLN A 142 14.65 -9.26 14.27
CA GLN A 142 15.02 -10.25 13.24
C GLN A 142 13.83 -10.93 12.52
N ILE A 143 12.69 -10.25 12.40
CA ILE A 143 11.43 -10.80 11.88
C ILE A 143 11.54 -11.18 10.40
N GLY A 144 12.20 -10.32 9.62
CA GLY A 144 12.28 -10.46 8.17
C GLY A 144 12.16 -9.10 7.48
N GLY A 145 11.33 -9.01 6.43
CA GLY A 145 11.22 -7.81 5.59
C GLY A 145 9.82 -7.20 5.56
N ILE A 146 9.77 -5.91 5.26
CA ILE A 146 8.52 -5.20 4.92
C ILE A 146 8.57 -4.84 3.43
N GLU A 147 7.62 -5.38 2.68
CA GLU A 147 7.53 -5.33 1.24
C GLU A 147 6.16 -4.77 0.80
N ASP A 148 6.02 -4.42 -0.47
CA ASP A 148 4.74 -3.93 -1.00
C ASP A 148 4.07 -4.94 -1.94
N THR A 149 2.88 -4.61 -2.45
CA THR A 149 2.14 -5.50 -3.35
C THR A 149 2.91 -5.76 -4.66
N ALA A 150 3.75 -4.83 -5.13
CA ALA A 150 4.55 -5.05 -6.33
C ALA A 150 5.64 -6.13 -6.10
N ASP A 151 6.27 -6.15 -4.91
CA ASP A 151 7.16 -7.24 -4.52
C ASP A 151 6.42 -8.56 -4.43
N LEU A 152 5.21 -8.58 -3.86
CA LEU A 152 4.40 -9.78 -3.71
C LEU A 152 4.05 -10.39 -5.07
N ILE A 153 3.62 -9.57 -6.04
CA ILE A 153 3.35 -10.04 -7.41
C ILE A 153 4.62 -10.61 -8.04
N LEU A 154 5.76 -9.94 -7.89
CA LEU A 154 7.04 -10.43 -8.38
C LEU A 154 7.44 -11.76 -7.73
N LEU A 155 7.22 -11.90 -6.42
CA LEU A 155 7.48 -13.12 -5.68
C LEU A 155 6.64 -14.27 -6.23
N ILE A 156 5.33 -14.09 -6.37
CA ILE A 156 4.42 -15.11 -6.92
C ILE A 156 4.85 -15.50 -8.35
N TYR A 157 5.22 -14.52 -9.18
CA TYR A 157 5.74 -14.76 -10.53
C TYR A 157 7.00 -15.65 -10.53
N ARG A 158 7.92 -15.42 -9.58
CA ARG A 158 9.15 -16.21 -9.46
C ARG A 158 8.90 -17.63 -8.93
N LEU A 159 7.78 -17.84 -8.25
CA LEU A 159 7.39 -19.10 -7.60
C LEU A 159 6.33 -19.90 -8.38
N ASP A 160 5.89 -19.46 -9.56
CA ASP A 160 4.98 -20.23 -10.41
C ASP A 160 5.44 -20.19 -11.87
N ASP A 161 5.81 -21.35 -12.39
CA ASP A 161 6.24 -21.59 -13.76
C ASP A 161 5.18 -21.13 -14.78
N LYS A 162 3.89 -21.33 -14.45
CA LYS A 162 2.74 -20.97 -15.30
C LYS A 162 2.41 -19.49 -15.28
N PHE A 163 3.01 -18.69 -14.40
CA PHE A 163 2.80 -17.24 -14.37
C PHE A 163 3.70 -16.55 -15.41
N LEU A 164 3.19 -16.29 -16.61
CA LEU A 164 3.96 -15.81 -17.74
C LEU A 164 4.38 -14.35 -17.60
N ASN A 165 5.49 -13.95 -18.25
CA ASN A 165 6.00 -12.57 -18.18
C ASN A 165 4.98 -11.53 -18.68
N LYS A 166 4.19 -11.89 -19.72
CA LYS A 166 3.11 -11.04 -20.22
C LYS A 166 2.04 -10.76 -19.15
N GLU A 167 1.76 -11.74 -18.29
CA GLU A 167 0.79 -11.61 -17.21
C GLU A 167 1.38 -10.76 -16.08
N LEU A 168 2.66 -10.95 -15.74
CA LEU A 168 3.36 -10.09 -14.78
C LEU A 168 3.27 -8.62 -15.19
N ILE A 169 3.56 -8.32 -16.46
CA ILE A 169 3.46 -6.96 -17.00
C ILE A 169 2.01 -6.45 -16.89
N LYS A 170 1.01 -7.26 -17.28
CA LYS A 170 -0.42 -6.91 -17.16
C LYS A 170 -0.78 -6.54 -15.70
N PHE A 171 -0.40 -7.36 -14.72
CA PHE A 171 -0.71 -7.08 -13.32
C PHE A 171 0.02 -5.85 -12.79
N LEU A 172 1.28 -5.63 -13.18
CA LEU A 172 2.00 -4.41 -12.83
C LEU A 172 1.36 -3.17 -13.46
N ASP A 173 0.89 -3.25 -14.71
CA ASP A 173 0.14 -2.15 -15.36
C ASP A 173 -1.18 -1.86 -14.61
N SER A 174 -1.93 -2.90 -14.23
CA SER A 174 -3.16 -2.75 -13.44
C SER A 174 -2.89 -2.18 -12.05
N LEU A 175 -1.84 -2.62 -11.37
CA LEU A 175 -1.44 -2.09 -10.05
C LEU A 175 -0.99 -0.63 -10.16
N PHE A 176 -0.26 -0.27 -11.22
CA PHE A 176 0.09 1.12 -11.48
C PHE A 176 -1.17 1.99 -11.64
N ALA A 177 -2.13 1.53 -12.45
CA ALA A 177 -3.38 2.25 -12.66
C ALA A 177 -4.21 2.38 -11.37
N GLU A 178 -4.16 1.37 -10.50
CA GLU A 178 -4.79 1.39 -9.18
C GLU A 178 -4.20 2.50 -8.30
N TYR A 179 -2.87 2.56 -8.17
CA TYR A 179 -2.20 3.58 -7.36
C TYR A 179 -2.29 4.98 -7.97
N ALA A 180 -2.26 5.08 -9.31
CA ALA A 180 -2.36 6.36 -10.01
C ALA A 180 -3.78 6.96 -9.96
N ARG A 181 -4.80 6.20 -9.53
CA ARG A 181 -6.19 6.68 -9.46
C ARG A 181 -6.34 7.84 -8.47
N GLU A 182 -5.68 7.77 -7.33
CA GLU A 182 -5.68 8.85 -6.34
C GLU A 182 -4.94 10.09 -6.84
N VAL A 183 -3.83 9.90 -7.56
CA VAL A 183 -3.09 10.98 -8.25
C VAL A 183 -3.99 11.67 -9.28
N ALA A 184 -4.75 10.91 -10.06
CA ALA A 184 -5.68 11.45 -11.05
C ALA A 184 -6.84 12.23 -10.40
N ALA A 185 -7.38 11.74 -9.28
CA ALA A 185 -8.40 12.45 -8.51
C ALA A 185 -7.86 13.75 -7.91
N CYS A 186 -6.66 13.69 -7.32
CA CYS A 186 -5.93 14.86 -6.80
C CYS A 186 -5.71 15.91 -7.89
N LEU A 187 -5.23 15.50 -9.07
CA LEU A 187 -5.04 16.39 -10.22
C LEU A 187 -6.34 17.05 -10.69
N LYS A 188 -7.45 16.28 -10.74
CA LYS A 188 -8.75 16.82 -11.14
C LYS A 188 -9.22 17.92 -10.19
N GLU A 189 -9.19 17.66 -8.88
CA GLU A 189 -9.61 18.64 -7.88
C GLU A 189 -8.66 19.85 -7.81
N LEU A 190 -7.35 19.63 -8.01
CA LEU A 190 -6.39 20.73 -8.09
C LEU A 190 -6.65 21.66 -9.27
N ARG A 191 -7.08 21.13 -10.42
CA ARG A 191 -7.48 21.93 -11.59
C ARG A 191 -8.74 22.76 -11.29
N GLU A 192 -9.70 22.19 -10.55
CA GLU A 192 -10.90 22.90 -10.09
C GLU A 192 -10.51 24.05 -9.14
N ILE A 193 -9.62 23.78 -8.16
CA ILE A 193 -9.05 24.79 -7.27
C ILE A 193 -8.30 25.87 -8.07
N SER A 194 -7.51 25.49 -9.07
CA SER A 194 -6.80 26.43 -9.93
C SER A 194 -7.76 27.37 -10.65
N SER A 195 -8.87 26.85 -11.17
CA SER A 195 -9.91 27.65 -11.83
C SER A 195 -10.57 28.63 -10.85
N PHE A 196 -10.91 28.15 -9.65
CA PHE A 196 -11.46 28.98 -8.57
C PHE A 196 -10.48 30.09 -8.14
N VAL A 197 -9.21 29.77 -7.92
CA VAL A 197 -8.16 30.73 -7.54
C VAL A 197 -7.93 31.77 -8.65
N ASN A 198 -8.07 31.39 -9.93
CA ASN A 198 -7.91 32.31 -11.04
C ASN A 198 -9.08 33.29 -11.20
N SER A 199 -10.30 32.86 -10.91
CA SER A 199 -11.53 33.64 -11.08
C SER A 199 -11.89 34.48 -9.85
N ASN A 200 -11.49 34.07 -8.65
CA ASN A 200 -11.91 34.71 -7.42
C ASN A 200 -11.07 35.96 -7.06
N ALA A 201 -11.76 37.07 -6.79
CA ALA A 201 -11.15 38.37 -6.47
C ALA A 201 -10.17 38.31 -5.28
N LYS A 202 -10.42 37.43 -4.28
CA LYS A 202 -9.55 37.21 -3.10
C LYS A 202 -8.12 36.83 -3.48
N PHE A 203 -7.93 36.15 -4.61
CA PHE A 203 -6.63 35.59 -5.01
C PHE A 203 -5.99 36.33 -6.19
N ARG A 204 -6.59 37.43 -6.67
CA ARG A 204 -6.16 38.16 -7.87
C ARG A 204 -4.69 38.59 -7.82
N LYS A 205 -4.20 39.00 -6.64
CA LYS A 205 -2.81 39.44 -6.41
C LYS A 205 -1.88 38.33 -5.90
N LYS A 206 -2.36 37.10 -5.69
CA LYS A 206 -1.56 35.98 -5.17
C LYS A 206 -0.86 35.22 -6.32
N GLY A 207 0.00 35.90 -7.07
CA GLY A 207 0.73 35.31 -8.20
C GLY A 207 1.57 34.08 -7.80
N ASN A 208 2.20 34.12 -6.62
CA ASN A 208 2.98 33.00 -6.09
C ASN A 208 2.12 31.73 -5.88
N LEU A 209 0.90 31.87 -5.36
CA LEU A 209 -0.02 30.73 -5.20
C LEU A 209 -0.39 30.12 -6.54
N LYS A 210 -0.68 30.95 -7.56
CA LYS A 210 -1.02 30.47 -8.90
C LYS A 210 0.15 29.68 -9.51
N ASN A 211 1.36 30.19 -9.37
CA ASN A 211 2.57 29.50 -9.81
C ASN A 211 2.79 28.18 -9.06
N LEU A 212 2.52 28.16 -7.75
CA LEU A 212 2.63 26.96 -6.92
C LEU A 212 1.66 25.86 -7.36
N ILE A 213 0.38 26.21 -7.54
CA ILE A 213 -0.65 25.29 -8.05
C ILE A 213 -0.28 24.78 -9.43
N HIS A 214 0.17 25.66 -10.34
CA HIS A 214 0.57 25.26 -11.69
C HIS A 214 1.77 24.30 -11.69
N LYS A 215 2.79 24.56 -10.86
CA LYS A 215 3.93 23.64 -10.69
C LYS A 215 3.48 22.27 -10.20
N LEU A 216 2.57 22.23 -9.22
CA LEU A 216 2.02 20.98 -8.70
C LEU A 216 1.24 20.21 -9.78
N ILE A 217 0.43 20.90 -10.60
CA ILE A 217 -0.28 20.29 -11.74
C ILE A 217 0.70 19.61 -12.70
N ILE A 218 1.77 20.31 -13.13
CA ILE A 218 2.77 19.75 -14.07
C ILE A 218 3.43 18.49 -13.49
N LYS A 219 3.76 18.50 -12.20
CA LYS A 219 4.36 17.34 -11.51
C LYS A 219 3.41 16.15 -11.45
N LEU A 220 2.15 16.37 -11.11
CA LEU A 220 1.13 15.31 -11.09
C LEU A 220 0.87 14.73 -12.49
N GLU A 221 0.82 15.56 -13.53
CA GLU A 221 0.65 15.13 -14.93
C GLU A 221 1.82 14.26 -15.41
N SER A 222 3.05 14.72 -15.17
CA SER A 222 4.27 14.02 -15.55
C SER A 222 4.60 12.82 -14.66
N HIS A 223 3.86 12.63 -13.55
CA HIS A 223 4.18 11.67 -12.48
C HIS A 223 5.59 11.89 -11.91
N ASP A 224 6.06 13.13 -11.89
CA ASP A 224 7.30 13.54 -11.25
C ASP A 224 7.02 14.05 -9.83
N PHE A 225 7.10 13.13 -8.87
CA PHE A 225 6.82 13.41 -7.46
C PHE A 225 8.02 14.00 -6.70
N SER A 226 9.15 14.28 -7.36
CA SER A 226 10.30 14.89 -6.68
C SER A 226 9.92 16.23 -6.05
N HIS A 227 10.28 16.44 -4.78
CA HIS A 227 10.00 17.68 -4.04
C HIS A 227 8.51 18.06 -3.92
N ILE A 228 7.59 17.12 -4.14
CA ILE A 228 6.15 17.38 -3.97
C ILE A 228 5.80 17.69 -2.51
N HIS A 229 6.59 17.22 -1.55
CA HIS A 229 6.43 17.53 -0.13
C HIS A 229 6.75 19.01 0.19
N GLU A 230 7.71 19.61 -0.51
CA GLU A 230 7.99 21.04 -0.39
C GLU A 230 6.80 21.87 -0.90
N LEU A 231 6.22 21.47 -2.05
CA LEU A 231 5.01 22.11 -2.59
C LEU A 231 3.82 21.98 -1.64
N LYS A 232 3.70 20.85 -0.92
CA LYS A 232 2.70 20.67 0.14
C LYS A 232 2.88 21.70 1.24
N ARG A 233 4.10 21.85 1.78
CA ARG A 233 4.40 22.81 2.84
C ARG A 233 4.05 24.23 2.39
N ASP A 234 4.52 24.62 1.21
CA ASP A 234 4.28 25.94 0.64
C ASP A 234 2.77 26.20 0.42
N LEU A 235 1.97 25.18 0.07
CA LEU A 235 0.52 25.29 -0.04
C LEU A 235 -0.16 25.52 1.31
N LEU A 236 0.33 24.87 2.37
CA LEU A 236 -0.20 25.01 3.72
C LEU A 236 0.11 26.38 4.35
N GLU A 237 1.26 26.98 4.00
CA GLU A 237 1.67 28.33 4.44
C GLU A 237 0.71 29.43 3.97
N VAL A 238 0.01 29.21 2.86
CA VAL A 238 -1.01 30.15 2.34
C VAL A 238 -2.19 30.30 3.31
N ASN A 239 -2.35 29.35 4.24
CA ASN A 239 -3.32 29.34 5.33
C ASN A 239 -4.78 29.52 4.84
N ASP A 240 -5.12 28.92 3.70
CA ASP A 240 -6.49 28.94 3.16
C ASP A 240 -7.21 27.61 3.46
N PRO A 241 -8.44 27.62 3.99
CA PRO A 241 -9.17 26.40 4.34
C PRO A 241 -9.35 25.42 3.18
N ILE A 242 -9.54 25.92 1.94
CA ILE A 242 -9.73 25.08 0.76
C ILE A 242 -8.44 24.30 0.47
N LEU A 243 -7.30 24.98 0.52
CA LEU A 243 -5.99 24.36 0.28
C LEU A 243 -5.62 23.38 1.40
N LYS A 244 -5.93 23.72 2.66
CA LYS A 244 -5.73 22.81 3.79
C LYS A 244 -6.57 21.55 3.65
N GLY A 245 -7.85 21.69 3.32
CA GLY A 245 -8.75 20.56 3.10
C GLY A 245 -8.28 19.68 1.94
N PHE A 246 -7.85 20.28 0.83
CA PHE A 246 -7.26 19.57 -0.31
C PHE A 246 -6.01 18.78 0.07
N VAL A 247 -5.05 19.41 0.76
CA VAL A 247 -3.81 18.74 1.18
C VAL A 247 -4.12 17.59 2.14
N GLN A 248 -5.00 17.79 3.12
CA GLN A 248 -5.40 16.73 4.05
C GLN A 248 -6.07 15.56 3.36
N LYS A 249 -6.91 15.83 2.36
CA LYS A 249 -7.63 14.81 1.59
C LYS A 249 -6.70 13.93 0.75
N TYR A 250 -5.66 14.51 0.16
CA TYR A 250 -4.73 13.80 -0.74
C TYR A 250 -3.33 13.63 -0.14
N GLU A 251 -3.24 13.49 1.18
CA GLU A 251 -1.99 13.35 1.91
C GLU A 251 -1.10 12.24 1.33
N ALA A 252 -1.69 11.10 0.96
CA ALA A 252 -0.97 9.97 0.38
C ALA A 252 -0.24 10.31 -0.93
N VAL A 253 -0.80 11.19 -1.77
CA VAL A 253 -0.16 11.65 -3.01
C VAL A 253 1.12 12.45 -2.71
N PHE A 254 1.11 13.23 -1.64
CA PHE A 254 2.27 14.01 -1.20
C PHE A 254 3.35 13.16 -0.53
N MET A 255 3.02 11.93 -0.10
CA MET A 255 3.98 10.95 0.42
C MET A 255 4.72 10.18 -0.69
N LEU A 256 4.35 10.38 -1.96
CA LEU A 256 5.06 9.78 -3.10
C LEU A 256 6.43 10.44 -3.37
N ASP A 257 6.79 11.48 -2.63
CA ASP A 257 8.07 12.17 -2.76
C ASP A 257 9.26 11.25 -2.41
N PRO A 258 10.14 10.91 -3.36
CA PRO A 258 11.31 10.07 -3.07
C PRO A 258 12.35 10.75 -2.16
N SER A 259 12.28 12.08 -1.99
CA SER A 259 13.17 12.85 -1.09
C SER A 259 12.62 12.98 0.33
N SER A 260 11.34 12.63 0.54
CA SER A 260 10.77 12.54 1.88
C SER A 260 11.33 11.33 2.64
N GLN A 261 11.21 11.33 3.98
CA GLN A 261 11.65 10.19 4.80
C GLN A 261 10.98 8.86 4.38
N SER A 262 9.84 8.90 3.68
CA SER A 262 9.24 7.73 3.03
C SER A 262 9.87 7.46 1.67
N LYS A 263 10.93 6.65 1.66
CA LYS A 263 11.65 6.19 0.45
C LYS A 263 10.83 5.30 -0.50
N ASN A 264 9.51 5.18 -0.34
CA ASN A 264 8.68 4.22 -1.07
C ASN A 264 7.77 4.93 -2.09
N ASN A 265 8.33 5.31 -3.24
CA ASN A 265 7.50 5.67 -4.39
C ASN A 265 7.07 4.39 -5.13
N PHE A 266 5.90 3.86 -4.77
CA PHE A 266 5.36 2.63 -5.36
C PHE A 266 5.22 2.71 -6.89
N LEU A 267 4.80 3.86 -7.42
CA LEU A 267 4.64 4.08 -8.86
C LEU A 267 5.97 3.97 -9.62
N ASN A 268 7.04 4.58 -9.10
CA ASN A 268 8.38 4.52 -9.67
C ASN A 268 8.96 3.10 -9.58
N LYS A 269 8.70 2.40 -8.47
CA LYS A 269 9.10 1.01 -8.32
C LYS A 269 8.42 0.12 -9.35
N ILE A 270 7.11 0.22 -9.52
CA ILE A 270 6.36 -0.52 -10.53
C ILE A 270 6.92 -0.23 -11.93
N ARG A 271 7.14 1.04 -12.29
CA ARG A 271 7.75 1.40 -13.59
C ARG A 271 9.14 0.79 -13.78
N THR A 272 9.94 0.75 -12.72
CA THR A 272 11.28 0.14 -12.76
C THR A 272 11.19 -1.36 -12.97
N LEU A 273 10.30 -2.04 -12.25
CA LEU A 273 10.05 -3.48 -12.40
C LEU A 273 9.51 -3.81 -13.80
N GLN A 274 8.58 -3.02 -14.34
CA GLN A 274 8.08 -3.18 -15.71
C GLN A 274 9.19 -3.04 -16.75
N LYS A 275 10.07 -2.03 -16.61
CA LYS A 275 11.22 -1.85 -17.51
C LYS A 275 12.16 -3.06 -17.47
N LYS A 276 12.43 -3.59 -16.27
CA LYS A 276 13.23 -4.81 -16.11
C LYS A 276 12.53 -6.01 -16.73
N ALA A 277 11.27 -6.28 -16.40
CA ALA A 277 10.49 -7.39 -16.96
C ALA A 277 10.40 -7.37 -18.51
N LYS A 278 10.42 -6.18 -19.13
CA LYS A 278 10.41 -6.02 -20.58
C LYS A 278 11.78 -6.23 -21.24
N LYS A 279 12.88 -5.96 -20.53
CA LYS A 279 14.26 -5.95 -21.08
C LYS A 279 15.10 -7.16 -20.65
N GLU A 280 14.83 -7.69 -19.48
CA GLU A 280 15.63 -8.70 -18.79
C GLU A 280 14.76 -9.92 -18.48
N ASN A 281 15.35 -11.11 -18.55
CA ASN A 281 14.70 -12.32 -18.03
C ASN A 281 14.81 -12.31 -16.51
N ILE A 282 13.68 -12.05 -15.83
CA ILE A 282 13.59 -12.19 -14.38
C ILE A 282 13.70 -13.68 -14.03
N TYR A 283 14.69 -14.03 -13.22
CA TYR A 283 14.96 -15.42 -12.86
C TYR A 283 13.83 -16.01 -12.01
N LYS A 284 13.26 -17.12 -12.49
CA LYS A 284 12.33 -17.98 -11.75
C LYS A 284 13.09 -19.08 -11.02
N ILE A 285 12.64 -19.40 -9.82
CA ILE A 285 13.28 -20.42 -8.99
C ILE A 285 12.96 -21.85 -9.50
N ILE A 286 11.86 -21.99 -10.23
CA ILE A 286 11.28 -23.25 -10.70
C ILE A 286 11.48 -23.40 -12.20
#